data_AF-A0A9E2AB16-F1
#
_entry.id   AF-A0A9E2AB16-F1
#
_cell.length_a   1.000
_cell.length_b   1.000
_cell.length_c   1.000
_cell.angle_alpha   90.00
_cell.angle_beta   90.00
_cell.angle_gamma   90.00
#
_symmetry.space_group_name_H-M   'P 1'
#
loop_
_entity.id
_entity.type
_entity.pdbx_description
1 polymer ?
#
loop_
_entity_poly.entity_id
_entity_poly.type
_entity_poly.pdbx_seq_one_letter_code
_entity_poly.pdbx_strand_id
1 'polypeptide(L)'
;MRRVGIVGVITALWLVLAAAPAAAHGIAGGLDLPVPLSFFVAGAGLVVVFSFVALAVAWPEARWQAPSPGRVLATWGRWVVVGLMVIGVAALGLVVAAGVFGEDLRTNSAPILVWVYLWLVLPLLGAVVGDLWRYVNPWRTLVGERERSDFPRAAENVGVYPAAIAFVVFMWLGLVPDYGRAPGVAALAAILYSLYVGSAVLLSDRERAFGSFDAFTPYNYLVGAIAPISLDPQGAWRRHGWLRRLPTVPVQPGLTLFVTVIIGSVTYDGLSASELWSDVWGTTRFQEWFGTVALLATIGAIWAMYRAATWVAARMAGLTTHALVAESFAHVLVPVGLAYAVTHYFTVIAFEGQMLISIVSDPLGLGDDYFGTALREVELWIGAIGVWYIQLGIIIVGHVAAAVLVHDRALAVFPKEHAVRSQYPMLVLIVALSSVGLFLLSVA
;
A
#
# COMPACT_ATOMS: atom_id res chain seq x y z
N MET A 1 0.86 27.79 19.11
CA MET A 1 0.13 26.53 18.79
C MET A 1 0.97 25.45 18.09
N ARG A 2 1.98 25.78 17.25
CA ARG A 2 2.92 24.76 16.69
C ARG A 2 3.74 23.96 17.71
N ARG A 3 3.92 24.47 18.94
CA ARG A 3 4.79 23.85 19.95
C ARG A 3 4.13 22.71 20.75
N VAL A 4 2.80 22.68 20.85
CA VAL A 4 2.10 21.67 21.69
C VAL A 4 2.06 20.30 21.00
N GLY A 5 1.86 20.25 19.68
CA GLY A 5 1.91 19.00 18.92
C GLY A 5 3.32 18.41 18.79
N ILE A 6 4.36 19.26 18.75
CA ILE A 6 5.76 18.81 18.73
C ILE A 6 6.16 18.21 20.08
N VAL A 7 5.73 18.81 21.19
CA VAL A 7 6.00 18.27 22.53
C VAL A 7 5.31 16.92 22.72
N GLY A 8 4.05 16.76 22.29
CA GLY A 8 3.34 15.47 22.38
C GLY A 8 4.03 14.33 21.61
N VAL A 9 4.50 14.61 20.39
CA VAL A 9 5.24 13.62 19.58
C VAL A 9 6.61 13.32 20.18
N ILE A 10 7.33 14.33 20.70
CA ILE A 10 8.63 14.13 21.35
C ILE A 10 8.48 13.32 22.63
N THR A 11 7.45 13.56 23.45
CA THR A 11 7.20 12.81 24.69
C THR A 11 6.81 11.35 24.39
N ALA A 12 6.01 11.11 23.35
CA ALA A 12 5.68 9.76 22.90
C ALA A 12 6.92 9.02 22.35
N LEU A 13 7.77 9.69 21.54
CA LEU A 13 9.05 9.14 21.10
C LEU A 13 9.99 8.86 22.27
N TRP A 14 10.04 9.75 23.27
CA TRP A 14 10.89 9.58 24.45
C TRP A 14 10.45 8.40 25.32
N LEU A 15 9.15 8.18 25.49
CA LEU A 15 8.64 7.01 26.24
C LEU A 15 8.91 5.69 25.52
N VAL A 16 8.89 5.69 24.19
CA VAL A 16 9.26 4.52 23.38
C VAL A 16 10.78 4.26 23.42
N LEU A 17 11.59 5.32 23.41
CA LEU A 17 13.06 5.21 23.45
C LEU A 17 13.64 4.96 24.84
N ALA A 18 12.90 5.31 25.91
CA ALA A 18 13.32 5.11 27.30
C ALA A 18 12.96 3.72 27.85
N ALA A 19 12.28 2.87 27.07
CA ALA A 19 12.05 1.47 27.44
C ALA A 19 13.38 0.70 27.33
N ALA A 20 14.03 0.46 28.46
CA ALA A 20 15.26 -0.33 28.52
C ALA A 20 14.98 -1.79 28.08
N PRO A 21 15.91 -2.44 27.34
CA PRO A 21 15.75 -3.84 26.95
C PRO A 21 15.96 -4.73 28.19
N ALA A 22 14.87 -5.25 28.74
CA ALA A 22 14.94 -6.37 29.67
C ALA A 22 15.27 -7.63 28.85
N ALA A 23 16.53 -8.05 28.90
CA ALA A 23 16.97 -9.30 28.29
C ALA A 23 16.36 -10.49 29.06
N ALA A 24 15.50 -11.26 28.40
CA ALA A 24 15.13 -12.61 28.82
C ALA A 24 14.78 -13.45 27.59
N HIS A 25 15.30 -14.68 27.57
CA HIS A 25 15.17 -15.67 26.51
C HIS A 25 13.71 -16.03 26.19
N GLY A 26 13.40 -16.24 24.90
CA GLY A 26 12.11 -16.77 24.45
C GLY A 26 12.30 -17.74 23.28
N ILE A 27 12.42 -19.02 23.62
CA ILE A 27 12.30 -20.17 22.73
C ILE A 27 10.84 -20.27 22.25
N ALA A 28 10.65 -20.68 21.00
CA ALA A 28 9.37 -20.89 20.31
C ALA A 28 8.19 -21.28 21.23
N GLY A 29 7.30 -20.32 21.44
CA GLY A 29 6.02 -20.40 22.12
C GLY A 29 5.28 -19.11 21.78
N GLY A 30 3.96 -19.18 21.56
CA GLY A 30 3.15 -18.08 21.05
C GLY A 30 3.49 -16.73 21.70
N LEU A 31 3.50 -15.67 20.89
CA LEU A 31 3.76 -14.31 21.35
C LEU A 31 2.71 -13.91 22.37
N ASP A 32 3.01 -14.12 23.66
CA ASP A 32 2.23 -13.52 24.74
C ASP A 32 2.36 -12.00 24.62
N LEU A 33 1.31 -11.37 24.11
CA LEU A 33 1.23 -9.92 24.04
C LEU A 33 1.53 -9.35 25.43
N PRO A 34 2.32 -8.26 25.53
CA PRO A 34 2.71 -7.71 26.83
C PRO A 34 1.49 -7.24 27.66
N VAL A 35 0.36 -6.99 26.99
CA VAL A 35 -0.92 -6.60 27.57
C VAL A 35 -2.04 -7.29 26.78
N PRO A 36 -3.21 -7.62 27.37
CA PRO A 36 -4.31 -8.21 26.62
C PRO A 36 -4.73 -7.37 25.40
N LEU A 37 -5.02 -8.04 24.28
CA LEU A 37 -5.42 -7.43 23.01
C LEU A 37 -6.54 -6.38 23.16
N SER A 38 -7.48 -6.62 24.07
CA SER A 38 -8.60 -5.72 24.35
C SER A 38 -8.15 -4.30 24.73
N PHE A 39 -7.04 -4.16 25.47
CA PHE A 39 -6.49 -2.85 25.82
C PHE A 39 -5.90 -2.13 24.61
N PHE A 40 -5.24 -2.86 23.70
CA PHE A 40 -4.70 -2.29 22.47
C PHE A 40 -5.81 -1.84 21.53
N VAL A 41 -6.85 -2.66 21.34
CA VAL A 41 -8.02 -2.31 20.52
C VAL A 41 -8.75 -1.10 21.11
N ALA A 42 -9.00 -1.08 22.42
CA ALA A 42 -9.63 0.06 23.09
C ALA A 42 -8.77 1.33 22.98
N GLY A 43 -7.47 1.22 23.19
CA GLY A 43 -6.54 2.35 23.08
C GLY A 43 -6.48 2.93 21.67
N ALA A 44 -6.33 2.08 20.65
CA ALA A 44 -6.32 2.51 19.26
C ALA A 44 -7.65 3.18 18.86
N GLY A 45 -8.79 2.59 19.25
CA GLY A 45 -10.10 3.18 19.01
C GLY A 45 -10.26 4.55 19.67
N LEU A 46 -9.83 4.69 20.92
CA LEU A 46 -9.85 5.97 21.64
C LEU A 46 -8.97 7.02 20.96
N VAL A 47 -7.76 6.67 20.51
CA VAL A 47 -6.88 7.61 19.79
C VAL A 47 -7.54 8.15 18.52
N VAL A 48 -8.20 7.29 17.74
CA VAL A 48 -8.91 7.71 16.51
C VAL A 48 -10.09 8.62 16.86
N VAL A 49 -10.89 8.27 17.87
CA VAL A 49 -12.02 9.10 18.34
C VAL A 49 -11.56 10.46 18.86
N PHE A 50 -10.54 10.50 19.73
CA PHE A 50 -10.00 11.75 20.24
C PHE A 50 -9.37 12.62 19.15
N SER A 51 -8.69 12.00 18.19
CA SER A 51 -8.14 12.72 17.02
C SER A 51 -9.26 13.37 16.22
N PHE A 52 -10.39 12.69 16.04
CA PHE A 52 -11.56 13.23 15.35
C PHE A 52 -12.18 14.43 16.09
N VAL A 53 -12.33 14.34 17.42
CA VAL A 53 -12.80 15.45 18.25
C VAL A 53 -11.85 16.65 18.17
N ALA A 54 -10.54 16.40 18.24
CA ALA A 54 -9.53 17.45 18.12
C ALA A 54 -9.59 18.16 16.76
N LEU A 55 -9.81 17.40 15.67
CA LEU A 55 -9.96 17.94 14.32
C LEU A 55 -11.19 18.84 14.21
N ALA A 56 -12.33 18.42 14.75
CA ALA A 56 -13.57 19.22 14.71
C ALA A 56 -13.40 20.61 15.34
N VAL A 57 -12.50 20.77 16.32
CA VAL A 57 -12.19 22.07 16.95
C VAL A 57 -11.09 22.83 16.21
N ALA A 58 -10.01 22.15 15.81
CA ALA A 58 -8.81 22.80 15.27
C ALA A 58 -8.86 23.06 13.75
N TRP A 59 -9.81 22.43 13.03
CA TRP A 59 -9.87 22.39 11.58
C TRP A 59 -11.29 22.71 11.05
N PRO A 60 -11.78 23.95 11.19
CA PRO A 60 -13.18 24.27 10.87
C PRO A 60 -13.52 24.32 9.38
N GLU A 61 -12.51 24.36 8.49
CA GLU A 61 -12.70 24.53 7.04
C GLU A 61 -11.76 23.62 6.26
N ALA A 62 -12.17 23.15 5.08
CA ALA A 62 -11.33 22.34 4.19
C ALA A 62 -10.12 23.14 3.70
N ARG A 63 -8.91 22.55 3.76
CA ARG A 63 -7.64 23.25 3.46
C ARG A 63 -6.84 22.61 2.32
N TRP A 64 -7.10 21.35 1.98
CA TRP A 64 -6.20 20.56 1.12
C TRP A 64 -6.77 20.20 -0.25
N GLN A 65 -7.90 20.81 -0.64
CA GLN A 65 -8.57 20.51 -1.92
C GLN A 65 -7.84 21.08 -3.15
N ALA A 66 -6.93 22.05 -2.95
CA ALA A 66 -6.15 22.65 -4.04
C ALA A 66 -4.78 21.98 -4.21
N PRO A 67 -4.30 21.76 -5.45
CA PRO A 67 -2.96 21.26 -5.71
C PRO A 67 -1.86 22.07 -5.01
N SER A 68 -0.91 21.36 -4.41
CA SER A 68 0.28 21.94 -3.81
C SER A 68 1.42 21.91 -4.83
N PRO A 69 1.90 23.04 -5.38
CA PRO A 69 3.03 23.06 -6.30
C PRO A 69 4.35 22.59 -5.63
N GLY A 70 4.37 22.57 -4.30
CA GLY A 70 5.54 22.19 -3.50
C GLY A 70 6.67 23.23 -3.57
N ARG A 71 7.62 23.12 -2.65
CA ARG A 71 8.83 23.95 -2.64
C ARG A 71 10.00 23.09 -3.10
N VAL A 72 10.76 23.57 -4.09
CA VAL A 72 12.00 22.90 -4.51
C VAL A 72 12.99 22.89 -3.34
N LEU A 73 13.48 21.71 -2.98
CA LEU A 73 14.51 21.50 -1.96
C LEU A 73 15.89 21.41 -2.59
N ALA A 74 16.01 20.59 -3.63
CA ALA A 74 17.26 20.34 -4.34
C ALA A 74 16.95 19.92 -5.78
N THR A 75 17.85 20.24 -6.70
CA THR A 75 17.78 19.78 -8.09
C THR A 75 19.02 18.95 -8.36
N TRP A 76 18.82 17.64 -8.51
CA TRP A 76 19.93 16.73 -8.83
C TRP A 76 20.06 16.56 -10.34
N GLY A 77 19.00 16.85 -11.09
CA GLY A 77 18.99 16.83 -12.55
C GLY A 77 18.48 15.51 -13.12
N ARG A 78 18.25 15.50 -14.43
CA ARG A 78 17.56 14.40 -15.13
C ARG A 78 18.28 13.04 -15.02
N TRP A 79 19.58 13.00 -14.70
CA TRP A 79 20.32 11.74 -14.58
C TRP A 79 19.76 10.83 -13.47
N VAL A 80 19.19 11.38 -12.39
CA VAL A 80 18.52 10.58 -11.35
C VAL A 80 17.33 9.84 -11.94
N VAL A 81 16.52 10.55 -12.74
CA VAL A 81 15.35 9.98 -13.42
C VAL A 81 15.79 8.91 -14.42
N VAL A 82 16.84 9.16 -15.20
CA VAL A 82 17.41 8.18 -16.14
C VAL A 82 17.94 6.95 -15.40
N GLY A 83 18.60 7.13 -14.26
CA GLY A 83 19.05 6.02 -13.42
C GLY A 83 17.88 5.13 -12.97
N LEU A 84 16.79 5.74 -12.49
CA LEU A 84 15.57 5.01 -12.12
C LEU A 84 14.96 4.24 -13.30
N MET A 85 14.94 4.84 -14.49
CA MET A 85 14.47 4.17 -15.72
C MET A 85 15.31 2.93 -16.06
N VAL A 86 16.65 3.06 -15.99
CA VAL A 86 17.57 1.95 -16.23
C VAL A 86 17.38 0.84 -15.19
N ILE A 87 17.26 1.20 -13.92
CA ILE A 87 16.99 0.25 -12.82
C ILE A 87 15.70 -0.52 -13.10
N GLY A 88 14.65 0.16 -13.55
CA GLY A 88 13.37 -0.44 -13.91
C GLY A 88 13.49 -1.53 -14.98
N VAL A 89 14.08 -1.17 -16.11
CA VAL A 89 14.28 -2.10 -17.24
C VAL A 89 15.21 -3.25 -16.86
N ALA A 90 16.28 -2.97 -16.12
CA ALA A 90 17.20 -3.99 -15.61
C ALA A 90 16.50 -4.95 -14.66
N ALA A 91 15.66 -4.45 -13.74
CA ALA A 91 14.90 -5.28 -12.81
C ALA A 91 13.91 -6.20 -13.53
N LEU A 92 13.20 -5.72 -14.56
CA LEU A 92 12.33 -6.57 -15.37
C LEU A 92 13.13 -7.66 -16.10
N GLY A 93 14.25 -7.29 -16.72
CA GLY A 93 15.14 -8.25 -17.37
C GLY A 93 15.66 -9.30 -16.40
N LEU A 94 16.04 -8.89 -15.19
CA LEU A 94 16.51 -9.78 -14.14
C LEU A 94 15.42 -10.73 -13.64
N VAL A 95 14.19 -10.26 -13.43
CA VAL A 95 13.06 -11.14 -13.04
C VAL A 95 12.85 -12.24 -14.08
N VAL A 96 12.86 -11.88 -15.37
CA VAL A 96 12.69 -12.87 -16.45
C VAL A 96 13.89 -13.82 -16.51
N ALA A 97 15.11 -13.29 -16.47
CA ALA A 97 16.32 -14.10 -16.55
C ALA A 97 16.48 -15.05 -15.35
N ALA A 98 16.31 -14.54 -14.13
CA ALA A 98 16.43 -15.35 -12.90
C ALA A 98 15.32 -16.39 -12.78
N GLY A 99 14.11 -16.11 -13.27
CA GLY A 99 13.03 -17.09 -13.24
C GLY A 99 13.12 -18.16 -14.33
N VAL A 100 13.79 -17.89 -15.46
CA VAL A 100 13.97 -18.87 -16.55
C VAL A 100 15.26 -19.67 -16.41
N PHE A 101 16.35 -19.02 -16.00
CA PHE A 101 17.69 -19.62 -15.98
C PHE A 101 18.26 -19.81 -14.57
N GLY A 102 17.72 -19.13 -13.57
CA GLY A 102 18.21 -19.24 -12.19
C GLY A 102 17.73 -20.51 -11.49
N GLU A 103 18.38 -20.85 -10.39
CA GLU A 103 18.02 -22.02 -9.60
C GLU A 103 16.70 -21.83 -8.85
N ASP A 104 15.97 -22.92 -8.63
CA ASP A 104 14.73 -22.92 -7.85
C ASP A 104 15.02 -22.91 -6.34
N LEU A 105 15.61 -21.79 -5.90
CA LEU A 105 15.98 -21.53 -4.52
C LEU A 105 15.08 -20.45 -3.91
N ARG A 106 14.93 -20.49 -2.58
CA ARG A 106 14.26 -19.41 -1.82
C ARG A 106 14.93 -18.05 -1.99
N THR A 107 16.20 -18.03 -2.38
CA THR A 107 17.02 -16.83 -2.62
C THR A 107 16.93 -16.35 -4.07
N ASN A 108 16.16 -17.00 -4.95
CA ASN A 108 16.04 -16.59 -6.33
C ASN A 108 15.49 -15.15 -6.43
N SER A 109 16.15 -14.34 -7.24
CA SER A 109 15.83 -12.91 -7.41
C SER A 109 14.43 -12.65 -7.94
N ALA A 110 13.89 -13.52 -8.81
CA ALA A 110 12.60 -13.28 -9.48
C ALA A 110 11.42 -13.15 -8.49
N PRO A 111 11.13 -14.14 -7.61
CA PRO A 111 10.06 -14.00 -6.64
C PRO A 111 10.32 -12.89 -5.62
N ILE A 112 11.58 -12.67 -5.21
CA ILE A 112 11.90 -11.60 -4.26
C ILE A 112 11.61 -10.22 -4.87
N LEU A 113 12.08 -9.95 -6.09
CA LEU A 113 11.85 -8.67 -6.76
C LEU A 113 10.36 -8.40 -7.02
N VAL A 114 9.58 -9.44 -7.33
CA VAL A 114 8.14 -9.30 -7.61
C VAL A 114 7.31 -9.17 -6.32
N TRP A 115 7.49 -10.08 -5.37
CA TRP A 115 6.62 -10.19 -4.20
C TRP A 115 7.07 -9.31 -3.02
N VAL A 116 8.36 -8.99 -2.93
CA VAL A 116 8.91 -8.11 -1.89
C VAL A 116 9.15 -6.71 -2.43
N TYR A 117 9.92 -6.54 -3.50
CA TYR A 117 10.32 -5.18 -3.91
C TYR A 117 9.23 -4.41 -4.66
N LEU A 118 8.62 -4.99 -5.68
CA LEU A 118 7.60 -4.35 -6.49
C LEU A 118 6.32 -4.07 -5.69
N TRP A 119 5.87 -5.05 -4.90
CA TRP A 119 4.63 -4.97 -4.14
C TRP A 119 4.75 -4.25 -2.79
N LEU A 120 5.86 -4.39 -2.06
CA LEU A 120 5.97 -3.86 -0.69
C LEU A 120 6.94 -2.69 -0.59
N VAL A 121 8.20 -2.91 -0.99
CA VAL A 121 9.28 -1.94 -0.73
C VAL A 121 9.10 -0.68 -1.58
N LEU A 122 8.81 -0.83 -2.87
CA LEU A 122 8.71 0.31 -3.79
C LEU A 122 7.56 1.27 -3.40
N PRO A 123 6.33 0.82 -3.11
CA PRO A 123 5.28 1.70 -2.59
C PRO A 123 5.62 2.30 -1.24
N LEU A 124 6.26 1.55 -0.33
CA LEU A 124 6.69 2.10 0.97
C LEU A 124 7.69 3.24 0.81
N LEU A 125 8.70 3.07 -0.05
CA LEU A 125 9.58 4.16 -0.45
C LEU A 125 8.77 5.29 -1.09
N GLY A 126 7.79 4.95 -1.93
CA GLY A 126 6.87 5.89 -2.53
C GLY A 126 6.10 6.74 -1.51
N ALA A 127 5.69 6.17 -0.38
CA ALA A 127 5.04 6.89 0.71
C ALA A 127 5.94 7.94 1.39
N VAL A 128 7.27 7.87 1.18
CA VAL A 128 8.26 8.82 1.70
C VAL A 128 8.70 9.83 0.64
N VAL A 129 8.94 9.37 -0.59
CA VAL A 129 9.60 10.15 -1.65
C VAL A 129 8.74 10.39 -2.90
N GLY A 130 7.47 10.02 -2.88
CA GLY A 130 6.51 10.21 -3.97
C GLY A 130 6.51 9.06 -4.98
N ASP A 131 5.72 9.20 -6.04
CA ASP A 131 5.54 8.16 -7.07
C ASP A 131 6.85 7.85 -7.82
N LEU A 132 7.60 6.86 -7.31
CA LEU A 132 8.84 6.35 -7.91
C LEU A 132 8.55 5.44 -9.11
N TRP A 133 7.42 4.75 -9.08
CA TRP A 133 7.02 3.85 -10.16
C TRP A 133 6.88 4.59 -11.48
N ARG A 134 6.42 5.84 -11.47
CA ARG A 134 6.42 6.71 -12.68
C ARG A 134 7.76 6.70 -13.44
N TYR A 135 8.88 6.55 -12.73
CA TYR A 135 10.23 6.56 -13.32
C TYR A 135 10.83 5.15 -13.46
N VAL A 136 10.60 4.27 -12.49
CA VAL A 136 11.11 2.89 -12.49
C VAL A 136 10.27 1.96 -13.37
N ASN A 137 9.10 2.38 -13.85
CA ASN A 137 8.24 1.55 -14.69
C ASN A 137 8.96 1.15 -16.00
N PRO A 138 9.30 -0.14 -16.18
CA PRO A 138 10.07 -0.61 -17.32
C PRO A 138 9.28 -0.45 -18.62
N TRP A 139 7.99 -0.73 -18.58
CA TRP A 139 7.10 -0.63 -19.74
C TRP A 139 6.96 0.82 -20.20
N ARG A 140 6.78 1.75 -19.26
CA ARG A 140 6.71 3.20 -19.56
C ARG A 140 8.01 3.74 -20.13
N THR A 141 9.15 3.17 -19.72
CA THR A 141 10.48 3.49 -20.25
C THR A 141 10.67 2.96 -21.66
N LEU A 142 10.38 1.68 -21.90
CA LEU A 142 10.52 1.02 -23.21
C LEU A 142 9.61 1.62 -24.29
N VAL A 143 8.42 2.09 -23.91
CA VAL A 143 7.50 2.78 -24.83
C VAL A 143 8.00 4.17 -25.23
N GLY A 144 8.77 4.84 -24.35
CA GLY A 144 9.25 6.21 -24.58
C GLY A 144 8.13 7.25 -24.60
N GLU A 145 8.43 8.49 -25.01
CA GLU A 145 7.48 9.62 -25.11
C GLU A 145 6.66 9.62 -26.41
N ARG A 146 6.34 8.45 -26.96
CA ARG A 146 5.68 8.36 -28.26
C ARG A 146 4.22 8.81 -28.17
N GLU A 147 3.92 10.01 -28.64
CA GLU A 147 2.55 10.44 -28.93
C GLU A 147 2.04 9.73 -30.18
N ARG A 148 0.86 9.11 -30.09
CA ARG A 148 0.14 8.55 -31.22
C ARG A 148 -1.23 9.23 -31.28
N SER A 149 -1.55 9.79 -32.44
CA SER A 149 -2.70 10.66 -32.65
C SER A 149 -4.03 9.91 -32.85
N ASP A 150 -3.99 8.64 -33.24
CA ASP A 150 -5.18 7.92 -33.68
C ASP A 150 -5.40 6.63 -32.88
N PHE A 151 -6.32 6.68 -31.91
CA PHE A 151 -6.80 5.49 -31.20
C PHE A 151 -8.33 5.41 -31.24
N PRO A 152 -8.91 4.20 -31.24
CA PRO A 152 -10.36 4.03 -31.16
C PRO A 152 -10.92 4.65 -29.86
N ARG A 153 -11.90 5.55 -29.96
CA ARG A 153 -12.57 6.21 -28.82
C ARG A 153 -13.28 5.26 -27.84
N ALA A 154 -13.42 3.98 -28.18
CA ALA A 154 -14.15 2.99 -27.40
C ALA A 154 -13.59 2.76 -25.97
N ALA A 155 -12.38 3.23 -25.66
CA ALA A 155 -11.74 3.11 -24.35
C ALA A 155 -11.89 4.34 -23.43
N GLU A 156 -12.67 5.37 -23.78
CA GLU A 156 -12.64 6.66 -23.09
C GLU A 156 -13.12 6.67 -21.63
N ASN A 157 -13.85 5.65 -21.16
CA ASN A 157 -14.52 5.68 -19.84
C ASN A 157 -14.27 4.47 -18.92
N VAL A 158 -13.23 3.65 -19.16
CA VAL A 158 -12.99 2.46 -18.33
C VAL A 158 -12.43 2.76 -16.94
N GLY A 159 -12.02 4.01 -16.66
CA GLY A 159 -11.49 4.40 -15.36
C GLY A 159 -10.28 3.56 -14.95
N VAL A 160 -10.21 3.13 -13.68
CA VAL A 160 -9.17 2.22 -13.15
C VAL A 160 -9.67 0.80 -12.91
N TYR A 161 -10.85 0.43 -13.45
CA TYR A 161 -11.36 -0.93 -13.33
C TYR A 161 -10.40 -1.99 -13.90
N PRO A 162 -9.80 -1.82 -15.09
CA PRO A 162 -8.88 -2.83 -15.63
C PRO A 162 -7.64 -3.01 -14.74
N ALA A 163 -7.04 -1.91 -14.27
CA ALA A 163 -5.95 -1.92 -13.31
C ALA A 163 -6.35 -2.62 -12.00
N ALA A 164 -7.56 -2.39 -11.48
CA ALA A 164 -8.04 -3.07 -10.28
C ALA A 164 -8.17 -4.58 -10.48
N ILE A 165 -8.66 -5.03 -11.65
CA ILE A 165 -8.76 -6.45 -11.99
C ILE A 165 -7.37 -7.08 -12.14
N ALA A 166 -6.46 -6.42 -12.87
CA ALA A 166 -5.08 -6.86 -13.00
C ALA A 166 -4.39 -6.94 -11.63
N PHE A 167 -4.71 -6.02 -10.73
CA PHE A 167 -4.24 -6.03 -9.36
C PHE A 167 -4.82 -7.20 -8.54
N VAL A 168 -6.11 -7.54 -8.70
CA VAL A 168 -6.70 -8.77 -8.11
C VAL A 168 -6.00 -10.02 -8.63
N VAL A 169 -5.72 -10.11 -9.93
CA VAL A 169 -5.02 -11.27 -10.51
C VAL A 169 -3.60 -11.39 -9.93
N PHE A 170 -2.90 -10.27 -9.78
CA PHE A 170 -1.60 -10.23 -9.12
C PHE A 170 -1.67 -10.74 -7.67
N MET A 171 -2.63 -10.26 -6.89
CA MET A 171 -2.81 -10.71 -5.49
C MET A 171 -3.25 -12.17 -5.40
N TRP A 172 -4.13 -12.62 -6.30
CA TRP A 172 -4.54 -14.02 -6.37
C TRP A 172 -3.34 -14.93 -6.61
N LEU A 173 -2.49 -14.59 -7.59
CA LEU A 173 -1.29 -15.38 -7.90
C LEU A 173 -0.32 -15.47 -6.71
N GLY A 174 -0.19 -14.40 -5.92
CA GLY A 174 0.72 -14.39 -4.77
C GLY A 174 0.16 -15.01 -3.48
N LEU A 175 -1.16 -15.17 -3.38
CA LEU A 175 -1.84 -15.54 -2.13
C LEU A 175 -2.62 -16.86 -2.18
N VAL A 176 -3.00 -17.36 -3.36
CA VAL A 176 -3.90 -18.52 -3.47
C VAL A 176 -3.17 -19.80 -3.90
N PRO A 177 -2.44 -19.87 -5.03
CA PRO A 177 -1.75 -21.08 -5.41
C PRO A 177 -0.41 -21.24 -4.69
N ASP A 178 -0.10 -22.45 -4.22
CA ASP A 178 1.18 -22.75 -3.55
C ASP A 178 2.40 -22.49 -4.47
N TYR A 179 2.23 -22.69 -5.78
CA TYR A 179 3.26 -22.45 -6.78
C TYR A 179 3.45 -20.97 -7.13
N GLY A 180 2.63 -20.05 -6.60
CA GLY A 180 2.64 -18.63 -6.95
C GLY A 180 3.99 -17.93 -6.75
N ARG A 181 4.81 -18.47 -5.84
CA ARG A 181 6.16 -17.96 -5.52
C ARG A 181 7.30 -18.69 -6.24
N ALA A 182 7.01 -19.66 -7.09
CA ALA A 182 8.03 -20.33 -7.87
C ALA A 182 8.70 -19.35 -8.87
N PRO A 183 10.03 -19.41 -9.09
CA PRO A 183 10.72 -18.47 -9.97
C PRO A 183 10.20 -18.46 -11.40
N GLY A 184 9.92 -19.64 -11.96
CA GLY A 184 9.35 -19.75 -13.31
C GLY A 184 7.97 -19.11 -13.43
N VAL A 185 7.18 -19.12 -12.35
CA VAL A 185 5.85 -18.48 -12.30
C VAL A 185 6.00 -16.96 -12.24
N ALA A 186 6.96 -16.44 -11.48
CA ALA A 186 7.27 -15.01 -11.45
C ALA A 186 7.74 -14.49 -12.83
N ALA A 187 8.61 -15.24 -13.52
CA ALA A 187 9.02 -14.90 -14.89
C ALA A 187 7.85 -14.95 -15.88
N LEU A 188 7.03 -16.02 -15.85
CA LEU A 188 5.86 -16.14 -16.70
C LEU A 188 4.86 -15.00 -16.45
N ALA A 189 4.59 -14.69 -15.19
CA ALA A 189 3.73 -13.57 -14.81
C ALA A 189 4.28 -12.24 -15.33
N ALA A 190 5.58 -11.98 -15.21
CA ALA A 190 6.22 -10.77 -15.74
C ALA A 190 6.09 -10.67 -17.27
N ILE A 191 6.25 -11.78 -17.99
CA ILE A 191 6.07 -11.84 -19.45
C ILE A 191 4.60 -11.57 -19.81
N LEU A 192 3.65 -12.30 -19.23
CA LEU A 192 2.23 -12.14 -19.52
C LEU A 192 1.73 -10.73 -19.16
N TYR A 193 2.19 -10.18 -18.04
CA TYR A 193 1.88 -8.82 -17.64
C TYR A 193 2.46 -7.79 -18.62
N SER A 194 3.69 -8.01 -19.12
CA SER A 194 4.30 -7.18 -20.16
C SER A 194 3.50 -7.20 -21.46
N LEU A 195 2.98 -8.36 -21.86
CA LEU A 195 2.09 -8.48 -23.02
C LEU A 195 0.76 -7.76 -22.80
N TYR A 196 0.19 -7.88 -21.59
CA TYR A 196 -1.05 -7.21 -21.21
C TYR A 196 -0.90 -5.67 -21.27
N VAL A 197 0.10 -5.11 -20.59
CA VAL A 197 0.37 -3.66 -20.62
C VAL A 197 0.75 -3.21 -22.04
N GLY A 198 1.56 -3.99 -22.75
CA GLY A 198 1.92 -3.74 -24.14
C GLY A 198 0.69 -3.66 -25.06
N SER A 199 -0.28 -4.56 -24.86
CA SER A 199 -1.56 -4.52 -25.60
C SER A 199 -2.36 -3.26 -25.30
N ALA A 200 -2.41 -2.80 -24.04
CA ALA A 200 -3.07 -1.56 -23.68
C ALA A 200 -2.41 -0.34 -24.35
N VAL A 201 -1.07 -0.31 -24.43
CA VAL A 201 -0.31 0.75 -25.12
C VAL A 201 -0.56 0.74 -26.63
N LEU A 202 -0.82 -0.43 -27.23
CA LEU A 202 -1.15 -0.53 -28.65
C LEU A 202 -2.59 -0.11 -28.96
N LEU A 203 -3.50 -0.27 -28.00
CA LEU A 203 -4.94 -0.04 -28.18
C LEU A 203 -5.43 1.31 -27.64
N SER A 204 -4.62 2.03 -26.87
CA SER A 204 -4.99 3.30 -26.23
C SER A 204 -3.83 4.28 -26.14
N ASP A 205 -4.11 5.54 -25.79
CA ASP A 205 -3.08 6.54 -25.53
C ASP A 205 -2.19 6.14 -24.35
N ARG A 206 -0.94 6.61 -24.36
CA ARG A 206 0.09 6.23 -23.37
C ARG A 206 -0.37 6.47 -21.93
N GLU A 207 -0.92 7.65 -21.65
CA GLU A 207 -1.30 8.00 -20.27
C GLU A 207 -2.50 7.17 -19.80
N ARG A 208 -3.44 6.84 -20.69
CA ARG A 208 -4.53 5.91 -20.38
C ARG A 208 -4.06 4.47 -20.22
N ALA A 209 -3.15 3.99 -21.09
CA ALA A 209 -2.62 2.64 -20.97
C ALA A 209 -2.02 2.41 -19.57
N PHE A 210 -1.17 3.32 -19.11
CA PHE A 210 -0.60 3.22 -17.76
C PHE A 210 -1.58 3.62 -16.65
N GLY A 211 -2.42 4.64 -16.86
CA GLY A 211 -3.35 5.12 -15.84
C GLY A 211 -4.53 4.17 -15.57
N SER A 212 -4.95 3.37 -16.55
CA SER A 212 -6.15 2.55 -16.50
C SER A 212 -5.89 1.04 -16.51
N PHE A 213 -4.78 0.56 -17.10
CA PHE A 213 -4.52 -0.87 -17.29
C PHE A 213 -3.33 -1.36 -16.46
N ASP A 214 -2.23 -0.61 -16.37
CA ASP A 214 -1.14 -0.96 -15.47
C ASP A 214 -1.62 -0.85 -14.01
N ALA A 215 -1.71 -1.99 -13.32
CA ALA A 215 -2.08 -2.09 -11.91
C ALA A 215 -1.11 -1.35 -10.96
N PHE A 216 0.18 -1.33 -11.27
CA PHE A 216 1.19 -0.77 -10.37
C PHE A 216 1.25 0.75 -10.46
N THR A 217 0.80 1.34 -11.56
CA THR A 217 0.70 2.81 -11.72
C THR A 217 -0.28 3.46 -10.72
N PRO A 218 -1.59 3.14 -10.69
CA PRO A 218 -2.51 3.71 -9.71
C PRO A 218 -2.13 3.31 -8.29
N TYR A 219 -1.62 2.09 -8.06
CA TYR A 219 -1.16 1.67 -6.74
C TYR A 219 -0.05 2.59 -6.18
N ASN A 220 1.06 2.74 -6.92
CA ASN A 220 2.18 3.57 -6.49
C ASN A 220 1.85 5.07 -6.54
N TYR A 221 0.99 5.51 -7.44
CA TYR A 221 0.51 6.89 -7.47
C TYR A 221 -0.28 7.23 -6.19
N LEU A 222 -1.21 6.37 -5.78
CA LEU A 222 -2.01 6.56 -4.57
C LEU A 222 -1.14 6.57 -3.32
N VAL A 223 -0.27 5.56 -3.17
CA VAL A 223 0.64 5.49 -2.02
C VAL A 223 1.63 6.67 -2.04
N GLY A 224 2.17 7.02 -3.20
CA GLY A 224 3.07 8.15 -3.40
C GLY A 224 2.43 9.52 -3.06
N ALA A 225 1.11 9.64 -3.16
CA ALA A 225 0.40 10.86 -2.77
C ALA A 225 0.43 11.15 -1.26
N ILE A 226 0.77 10.16 -0.41
CA ILE A 226 1.05 10.34 1.02
C ILE A 226 2.30 11.19 1.25
N ALA A 227 3.28 11.07 0.34
CA ALA A 227 4.63 11.51 0.62
C ALA A 227 4.79 13.01 0.86
N PRO A 228 5.61 13.39 1.86
CA PRO A 228 5.96 14.79 2.10
C PRO A 228 6.95 15.33 1.07
N ILE A 229 7.58 14.49 0.26
CA ILE A 229 8.57 14.87 -0.75
C ILE A 229 8.24 14.15 -2.07
N SER A 230 8.61 14.75 -3.20
CA SER A 230 8.48 14.12 -4.50
C SER A 230 9.60 14.47 -5.48
N LEU A 231 9.98 13.51 -6.30
CA LEU A 231 10.84 13.74 -7.47
C LEU A 231 10.00 14.22 -8.66
N ASP A 232 10.41 15.30 -9.31
CA ASP A 232 9.85 15.76 -10.58
C ASP A 232 10.64 15.23 -11.81
N PRO A 233 10.08 15.31 -13.03
CA PRO A 233 10.73 14.78 -14.24
C PRO A 233 12.07 15.44 -14.60
N GLN A 234 12.34 16.63 -14.07
CA GLN A 234 13.60 17.34 -14.26
C GLN A 234 14.67 16.91 -13.23
N GLY A 235 14.31 16.02 -12.30
CA GLY A 235 15.18 15.55 -11.23
C GLY A 235 15.26 16.51 -10.05
N ALA A 236 14.22 17.35 -9.85
CA ALA A 236 14.11 18.19 -8.67
C ALA A 236 13.26 17.53 -7.58
N TRP A 237 13.81 17.51 -6.37
CA TRP A 237 13.13 17.10 -5.16
C TRP A 237 12.30 18.25 -4.62
N ARG A 238 10.98 18.05 -4.55
CA ARG A 238 10.01 19.04 -4.08
C ARG A 238 9.41 18.61 -2.77
N ARG A 239 9.45 19.48 -1.76
CA ARG A 239 8.75 19.31 -0.49
C ARG A 239 7.31 19.74 -0.63
N HIS A 240 6.44 18.82 -0.26
CA HIS A 240 5.03 19.02 -0.01
C HIS A 240 4.77 18.98 1.51
N GLY A 241 3.49 19.02 1.89
CA GLY A 241 3.08 18.57 3.22
C GLY A 241 2.76 17.07 3.18
N TRP A 242 2.98 16.37 4.30
CA TRP A 242 2.49 15.00 4.46
C TRP A 242 0.97 14.94 4.22
N LEU A 243 0.49 13.92 3.51
CA LEU A 243 -0.91 13.71 3.07
C LEU A 243 -1.49 14.76 2.11
N ARG A 244 -0.78 15.86 1.82
CA ARG A 244 -1.35 17.03 1.14
C ARG A 244 -1.80 16.79 -0.29
N ARG A 245 -1.31 15.72 -0.95
CA ARG A 245 -1.64 15.41 -2.35
C ARG A 245 -2.76 14.38 -2.50
N LEU A 246 -3.06 13.61 -1.44
CA LEU A 246 -4.13 12.62 -1.47
C LEU A 246 -5.50 13.25 -1.80
N PRO A 247 -5.90 14.40 -1.23
CA PRO A 247 -7.17 15.03 -1.57
C PRO A 247 -7.27 15.49 -3.03
N THR A 248 -6.15 15.69 -3.70
CA THR A 248 -6.07 16.15 -5.10
C THR A 248 -5.99 15.00 -6.10
N VAL A 249 -6.03 13.74 -5.64
CA VAL A 249 -6.14 12.57 -6.52
C VAL A 249 -7.42 12.69 -7.36
N PRO A 250 -7.32 12.53 -8.70
CA PRO A 250 -8.49 12.59 -9.57
C PRO A 250 -9.55 11.56 -9.16
N VAL A 251 -10.79 12.02 -9.05
CA VAL A 251 -11.94 11.15 -8.81
C VAL A 251 -12.30 10.49 -10.15
N GLN A 252 -12.16 9.17 -10.22
CA GLN A 252 -12.40 8.41 -11.45
C GLN A 252 -13.07 7.06 -11.16
N PRO A 253 -13.86 6.51 -12.11
CA PRO A 253 -14.56 5.25 -11.91
C PRO A 253 -13.61 4.11 -11.54
N GLY A 254 -13.97 3.34 -10.51
CA GLY A 254 -13.22 2.15 -10.08
C GLY A 254 -12.14 2.44 -9.03
N LEU A 255 -11.91 3.69 -8.65
CA LEU A 255 -10.93 4.06 -7.63
C LEU A 255 -11.29 3.43 -6.27
N THR A 256 -12.57 3.46 -5.93
CA THR A 256 -13.11 2.78 -4.74
C THR A 256 -12.79 1.30 -4.76
N LEU A 257 -13.05 0.61 -5.88
CA LEU A 257 -12.74 -0.82 -6.02
C LEU A 257 -11.25 -1.05 -5.81
N PHE A 258 -10.41 -0.27 -6.49
CA PHE A 258 -8.95 -0.40 -6.40
C PHE A 258 -8.44 -0.32 -4.96
N VAL A 259 -8.86 0.71 -4.21
CA VAL A 259 -8.43 0.87 -2.81
C VAL A 259 -8.98 -0.23 -1.91
N THR A 260 -10.20 -0.71 -2.15
CA THR A 260 -10.77 -1.83 -1.39
C THR A 260 -10.09 -3.17 -1.71
N VAL A 261 -9.55 -3.35 -2.93
CA VAL A 261 -8.72 -4.53 -3.26
C VAL A 261 -7.41 -4.50 -2.48
N ILE A 262 -6.75 -3.34 -2.35
CA ILE A 262 -5.53 -3.21 -1.54
C ILE A 262 -5.80 -3.68 -0.11
N ILE A 263 -6.86 -3.16 0.53
CA ILE A 263 -7.18 -3.52 1.92
C ILE A 263 -7.62 -4.99 2.00
N GLY A 264 -8.58 -5.40 1.16
CA GLY A 264 -9.20 -6.72 1.22
C GLY A 264 -8.23 -7.87 0.91
N SER A 265 -7.26 -7.67 0.03
CA SER A 265 -6.24 -8.69 -0.26
C SER A 265 -5.30 -8.93 0.92
N VAL A 266 -4.83 -7.87 1.58
CA VAL A 266 -4.03 -8.00 2.81
C VAL A 266 -4.87 -8.57 3.94
N THR A 267 -6.17 -8.23 4.02
CA THR A 267 -7.06 -8.78 5.05
C THR A 267 -7.25 -10.27 4.85
N TYR A 268 -7.38 -10.70 3.60
CA TYR A 268 -7.43 -12.12 3.27
C TYR A 268 -6.13 -12.82 3.64
N ASP A 269 -4.97 -12.24 3.31
CA ASP A 269 -3.67 -12.83 3.67
C ASP A 269 -3.48 -12.98 5.19
N GLY A 270 -3.83 -11.95 5.96
CA GLY A 270 -3.80 -12.02 7.43
C GLY A 270 -4.78 -13.04 8.01
N LEU A 271 -5.96 -13.18 7.42
CA LEU A 271 -6.93 -14.21 7.81
C LEU A 271 -6.42 -15.61 7.46
N SER A 272 -5.99 -15.85 6.22
CA SER A 272 -5.63 -17.17 5.72
C SER A 272 -4.37 -17.75 6.38
N ALA A 273 -3.49 -16.87 6.86
CA ALA A 273 -2.29 -17.24 7.62
C ALA A 273 -2.57 -17.59 9.10
N SER A 274 -3.73 -17.20 9.65
CA SER A 274 -4.02 -17.34 11.09
C SER A 274 -4.30 -18.78 11.55
N GLU A 275 -4.04 -19.06 12.82
CA GLU A 275 -4.41 -20.32 13.47
C GLU A 275 -5.93 -20.55 13.44
N LEU A 276 -6.72 -19.49 13.69
CA LEU A 276 -8.19 -19.53 13.63
C LEU A 276 -8.70 -20.04 12.28
N TRP A 277 -8.08 -19.60 11.19
CA TRP A 277 -8.44 -20.04 9.85
C TRP A 277 -8.10 -21.51 9.61
N SER A 278 -6.96 -21.94 10.14
CA SER A 278 -6.55 -23.35 10.11
C SER A 278 -7.51 -24.24 10.90
N ASP A 279 -7.95 -23.80 12.08
CA ASP A 279 -8.87 -24.55 12.94
C ASP A 279 -10.27 -24.68 12.34
N VAL A 280 -10.78 -23.61 11.73
CA VAL A 280 -12.14 -23.59 11.17
C VAL A 280 -12.23 -24.36 9.86
N TRP A 281 -11.24 -24.21 8.97
CA TRP A 281 -11.33 -24.71 7.60
C TRP A 281 -10.50 -25.97 7.33
N GLY A 282 -9.57 -26.33 8.23
CA GLY A 282 -8.74 -27.51 8.11
C GLY A 282 -8.00 -27.58 6.77
N THR A 283 -8.10 -28.72 6.08
CA THR A 283 -7.44 -28.95 4.79
C THR A 283 -8.09 -28.19 3.63
N THR A 284 -9.32 -27.70 3.77
CA THR A 284 -10.02 -26.94 2.71
C THR A 284 -9.27 -25.67 2.35
N ARG A 285 -8.52 -25.09 3.32
CA ARG A 285 -7.75 -23.86 3.12
C ARG A 285 -6.67 -23.97 2.03
N PHE A 286 -6.20 -25.18 1.73
CA PHE A 286 -5.20 -25.44 0.69
C PHE A 286 -5.81 -25.61 -0.71
N GLN A 287 -7.15 -25.58 -0.83
CA GLN A 287 -7.81 -25.75 -2.12
C GLN A 287 -7.90 -24.40 -2.84
N GLU A 288 -7.36 -24.33 -4.06
CA GLU A 288 -7.28 -23.08 -4.84
C GLU A 288 -8.67 -22.43 -5.08
N TRP A 289 -9.71 -23.23 -5.34
CA TRP A 289 -11.06 -22.70 -5.54
C TRP A 289 -11.58 -22.01 -4.26
N PHE A 290 -11.27 -22.57 -3.09
CA PHE A 290 -11.69 -22.01 -1.81
C PHE A 290 -10.93 -20.72 -1.53
N GLY A 291 -9.61 -20.72 -1.73
CA GLY A 291 -8.80 -19.50 -1.61
C GLY A 291 -9.26 -18.39 -2.56
N THR A 292 -9.63 -18.74 -3.79
CA THR A 292 -10.19 -17.80 -4.77
C THR A 292 -11.51 -17.19 -4.27
N VAL A 293 -12.45 -18.02 -3.81
CA VAL A 293 -13.74 -17.55 -3.29
C VAL A 293 -13.54 -16.71 -2.03
N ALA A 294 -12.66 -17.14 -1.12
CA ALA A 294 -12.36 -16.44 0.12
C ALA A 294 -11.70 -15.07 -0.13
N LEU A 295 -10.73 -14.98 -1.04
CA LEU A 295 -10.11 -13.71 -1.44
C LEU A 295 -11.15 -12.73 -1.99
N LEU A 296 -11.97 -13.17 -2.95
CA LEU A 296 -13.01 -12.33 -3.55
C LEU A 296 -14.10 -11.95 -2.54
N ALA A 297 -14.47 -12.86 -1.63
CA ALA A 297 -15.43 -12.60 -0.56
C ALA A 297 -14.91 -11.54 0.42
N THR A 298 -13.63 -11.62 0.81
CA THR A 298 -13.01 -10.63 1.70
C THR A 298 -12.93 -9.26 1.04
N ILE A 299 -12.50 -9.17 -0.22
CA ILE A 299 -12.51 -7.92 -1.00
C ILE A 299 -13.93 -7.36 -1.10
N GLY A 300 -14.90 -8.22 -1.42
CA GLY A 300 -16.31 -7.86 -1.51
C GLY A 300 -16.89 -7.34 -0.20
N ALA A 301 -16.52 -7.94 0.93
CA ALA A 301 -16.94 -7.50 2.26
C ALA A 301 -16.41 -6.11 2.61
N ILE A 302 -15.11 -5.86 2.40
CA ILE A 302 -14.49 -4.54 2.63
C ILE A 302 -15.13 -3.48 1.71
N TRP A 303 -15.34 -3.83 0.44
CA TRP A 303 -16.02 -2.95 -0.51
C TRP A 303 -17.45 -2.63 -0.06
N ALA A 304 -18.22 -3.64 0.36
CA ALA A 304 -19.60 -3.47 0.80
C ALA A 304 -19.69 -2.59 2.06
N MET A 305 -18.80 -2.81 3.04
CA MET A 305 -18.73 -1.98 4.25
C MET A 305 -18.41 -0.52 3.92
N TYR A 306 -17.45 -0.26 3.03
CA TYR A 306 -17.12 1.09 2.58
C TYR A 306 -18.28 1.77 1.84
N ARG A 307 -18.94 1.04 0.93
CA ARG A 307 -20.11 1.52 0.19
C ARG A 307 -21.28 1.82 1.12
N ALA A 308 -21.51 0.97 2.13
CA ALA A 308 -22.52 1.22 3.15
C ALA A 308 -22.21 2.48 3.95
N ALA A 309 -20.96 2.65 4.43
CA ALA A 309 -20.55 3.83 5.19
C ALA A 309 -20.74 5.13 4.40
N THR A 310 -20.28 5.17 3.15
CA THR A 310 -20.41 6.35 2.27
C THR A 310 -21.86 6.61 1.85
N TRP A 311 -22.68 5.56 1.69
CA TRP A 311 -24.11 5.68 1.44
C TRP A 311 -24.86 6.30 2.64
N VAL A 312 -24.60 5.81 3.86
CA VAL A 312 -25.18 6.39 5.09
C VAL A 312 -24.73 7.85 5.24
N ALA A 313 -23.45 8.15 5.03
CA ALA A 313 -22.92 9.52 5.09
C ALA A 313 -23.63 10.47 4.10
N ALA A 314 -23.83 10.01 2.86
CA ALA A 314 -24.54 10.77 1.83
C ALA A 314 -26.02 11.00 2.19
N ARG A 315 -26.69 9.97 2.71
CA ARG A 315 -28.09 10.06 3.19
C ARG A 315 -28.23 11.06 4.33
N MET A 316 -27.32 11.03 5.30
CA MET A 316 -27.30 11.97 6.43
C MET A 316 -27.06 13.42 5.98
N ALA A 317 -26.38 13.62 4.86
CA ALA A 317 -26.15 14.94 4.26
C ALA A 317 -27.24 15.37 3.27
N GLY A 318 -28.31 14.58 3.08
CA GLY A 318 -29.38 14.88 2.12
C GLY A 318 -28.97 14.76 0.64
N LEU A 319 -27.86 14.08 0.33
CA LEU A 319 -27.36 13.94 -1.05
C LEU A 319 -28.01 12.75 -1.76
N THR A 320 -28.25 12.90 -3.07
CA THR A 320 -28.82 11.86 -3.94
C THR A 320 -27.78 11.09 -4.75
N THR A 321 -26.59 11.67 -4.98
CA THR A 321 -25.53 11.08 -5.82
C THR A 321 -24.53 10.23 -5.02
N HIS A 322 -24.95 9.05 -4.55
CA HIS A 322 -24.16 8.24 -3.59
C HIS A 322 -22.87 7.67 -4.18
N ALA A 323 -22.87 7.30 -5.47
CA ALA A 323 -21.68 6.73 -6.11
C ALA A 323 -20.52 7.72 -6.22
N LEU A 324 -20.82 9.00 -6.50
CA LEU A 324 -19.82 10.06 -6.57
C LEU A 324 -19.21 10.34 -5.18
N VAL A 325 -20.02 10.27 -4.12
CA VAL A 325 -19.52 10.40 -2.74
C VAL A 325 -18.51 9.29 -2.47
N ALA A 326 -18.82 8.03 -2.76
CA ALA A 326 -17.88 6.93 -2.56
C ALA A 326 -16.56 7.13 -3.31
N GLU A 327 -16.57 7.52 -4.58
CA GLU A 327 -15.31 7.77 -5.31
C GLU A 327 -14.53 8.97 -4.74
N SER A 328 -15.24 10.02 -4.29
CA SER A 328 -14.60 11.19 -3.70
C SER A 328 -13.89 10.92 -2.37
N PHE A 329 -14.30 9.90 -1.62
CA PHE A 329 -13.70 9.50 -0.34
C PHE A 329 -12.65 8.38 -0.47
N ALA A 330 -12.44 7.80 -1.66
CA ALA A 330 -11.60 6.62 -1.81
C ALA A 330 -10.14 6.84 -1.35
N HIS A 331 -9.58 8.02 -1.63
CA HIS A 331 -8.23 8.44 -1.19
C HIS A 331 -8.04 8.39 0.35
N VAL A 332 -9.13 8.44 1.13
CA VAL A 332 -9.08 8.41 2.60
C VAL A 332 -8.68 7.04 3.12
N LEU A 333 -8.96 5.97 2.38
CA LEU A 333 -8.60 4.62 2.74
C LEU A 333 -7.15 4.26 2.40
N VAL A 334 -6.46 5.09 1.61
CA VAL A 334 -5.07 4.80 1.17
C VAL A 334 -4.10 4.70 2.36
N PRO A 335 -4.10 5.62 3.35
CA PRO A 335 -3.26 5.45 4.54
C PRO A 335 -3.62 4.23 5.39
N VAL A 336 -4.90 3.84 5.44
CA VAL A 336 -5.34 2.62 6.15
C VAL A 336 -4.76 1.38 5.46
N GLY A 337 -4.92 1.28 4.14
CA GLY A 337 -4.39 0.15 3.37
C GLY A 337 -2.87 0.06 3.44
N LEU A 338 -2.15 1.20 3.32
CA LEU A 338 -0.69 1.20 3.48
C LEU A 338 -0.28 0.78 4.87
N ALA A 339 -0.88 1.36 5.93
CA ALA A 339 -0.51 1.02 7.29
C ALA A 339 -0.72 -0.46 7.56
N TYR A 340 -1.87 -1.01 7.13
CA TYR A 340 -2.16 -2.41 7.32
C TYR A 340 -1.20 -3.33 6.54
N ALA A 341 -0.90 -3.01 5.27
CA ALA A 341 0.10 -3.73 4.47
C ALA A 341 1.48 -3.71 5.13
N VAL A 342 1.97 -2.53 5.53
CA VAL A 342 3.29 -2.41 6.18
C VAL A 342 3.33 -3.16 7.50
N THR A 343 2.24 -3.15 8.26
CA THR A 343 2.21 -3.84 9.55
C THR A 343 2.20 -5.35 9.38
N HIS A 344 1.36 -5.85 8.48
CA HIS A 344 1.26 -7.28 8.19
C HIS A 344 2.58 -7.82 7.62
N TYR A 345 3.21 -7.07 6.71
CA TYR A 345 4.46 -7.47 6.07
C TYR A 345 5.72 -6.88 6.71
N PHE A 346 5.66 -6.37 7.95
CA PHE A 346 6.79 -5.67 8.55
C PHE A 346 8.05 -6.54 8.61
N THR A 347 7.92 -7.81 9.03
CA THR A 347 9.04 -8.75 9.14
C THR A 347 9.61 -9.10 7.76
N VAL A 348 8.76 -9.29 6.76
CA VAL A 348 9.20 -9.49 5.36
C VAL A 348 10.01 -8.27 4.90
N ILE A 349 9.51 -7.06 5.11
CA ILE A 349 10.23 -5.83 4.71
C ILE A 349 11.54 -5.67 5.49
N ALA A 350 11.53 -5.93 6.80
CA ALA A 350 12.70 -5.73 7.66
C ALA A 350 13.80 -6.77 7.46
N PHE A 351 13.44 -8.00 7.08
CA PHE A 351 14.35 -9.14 6.99
C PHE A 351 14.57 -9.56 5.54
N GLU A 352 13.52 -9.94 4.81
CA GLU A 352 13.64 -10.29 3.38
C GLU A 352 14.03 -9.09 2.50
N GLY A 353 13.67 -7.86 2.92
CA GLY A 353 14.15 -6.63 2.29
C GLY A 353 15.67 -6.41 2.39
N GLN A 354 16.41 -7.23 3.15
CA GLN A 354 17.88 -7.21 3.14
C GLN A 354 18.47 -8.01 1.97
N MET A 355 17.68 -8.91 1.36
CA MET A 355 18.16 -9.80 0.30
C MET A 355 18.58 -9.06 -0.99
N LEU A 356 18.26 -7.77 -1.16
CA LEU A 356 18.77 -7.00 -2.30
C LEU A 356 20.30 -7.01 -2.34
N ILE A 357 20.95 -7.00 -1.17
CA ILE A 357 22.41 -6.98 -1.06
C ILE A 357 23.00 -8.28 -1.63
N SER A 358 22.37 -9.42 -1.32
CA SER A 358 22.77 -10.72 -1.85
C SER A 358 22.43 -10.85 -3.34
N ILE A 359 21.24 -10.41 -3.76
CA ILE A 359 20.77 -10.42 -5.16
C ILE A 359 21.69 -9.61 -6.08
N VAL A 360 22.20 -8.46 -5.63
CA VAL A 360 23.12 -7.66 -6.46
C VAL A 360 24.48 -8.35 -6.64
N SER A 361 24.87 -9.23 -5.72
CA SER A 361 26.11 -10.01 -5.78
C SER A 361 25.97 -11.30 -6.58
N ASP A 362 24.83 -11.99 -6.47
CA ASP A 362 24.47 -13.20 -7.24
C ASP A 362 23.07 -13.06 -7.86
N PRO A 363 22.92 -12.32 -8.98
CA PRO A 363 21.61 -11.99 -9.54
C PRO A 363 20.82 -13.19 -10.05
N LEU A 364 21.50 -14.23 -10.56
CA LEU A 364 20.84 -15.43 -11.09
C LEU A 364 20.82 -16.59 -10.09
N GLY A 365 21.49 -16.47 -8.94
CA GLY A 365 21.58 -17.56 -7.97
C GLY A 365 22.42 -18.72 -8.48
N LEU A 366 23.46 -18.44 -9.28
CA LEU A 366 24.32 -19.46 -9.92
C LEU A 366 25.69 -19.59 -9.23
N GLY A 367 25.86 -18.95 -8.07
CA GLY A 367 27.13 -18.92 -7.34
C GLY A 367 28.07 -17.80 -7.77
N ASP A 368 27.57 -16.80 -8.50
CA ASP A 368 28.31 -15.55 -8.72
C ASP A 368 28.54 -14.82 -7.38
N ASP A 369 29.56 -13.96 -7.30
CA ASP A 369 29.74 -13.08 -6.15
C ASP A 369 30.46 -11.78 -6.53
N TYR A 370 29.76 -10.92 -7.27
CA TYR A 370 30.36 -9.70 -7.83
C TYR A 370 30.88 -8.71 -6.77
N PHE A 371 30.31 -8.73 -5.56
CA PHE A 371 30.62 -7.77 -4.49
C PHE A 371 31.07 -8.42 -3.17
N GLY A 372 31.23 -9.74 -3.10
CA GLY A 372 31.60 -10.44 -1.86
C GLY A 372 30.43 -10.60 -0.88
N THR A 373 29.19 -10.38 -1.31
CA THR A 373 27.99 -10.35 -0.44
C THR A 373 26.92 -11.37 -0.82
N ALA A 374 27.19 -12.31 -1.74
CA ALA A 374 26.22 -13.32 -2.16
C ALA A 374 25.71 -14.18 -1.00
N LEU A 375 26.61 -14.53 -0.06
CA LEU A 375 26.31 -15.33 1.12
C LEU A 375 25.96 -14.49 2.36
N ARG A 376 25.65 -13.20 2.20
CA ARG A 376 25.28 -12.36 3.34
C ARG A 376 23.96 -12.86 3.94
N GLU A 377 24.02 -13.27 5.20
CA GLU A 377 22.85 -13.68 5.95
C GLU A 377 21.99 -12.48 6.36
N VAL A 378 20.69 -12.75 6.54
CA VAL A 378 19.72 -11.75 7.01
C VAL A 378 19.93 -11.50 8.50
N GLU A 379 20.13 -10.24 8.87
CA GLU A 379 20.33 -9.85 10.26
C GLU A 379 19.00 -9.61 10.97
N LEU A 380 18.73 -10.38 12.04
CA LEU A 380 17.55 -10.22 12.89
C LEU A 380 17.79 -9.15 13.96
N TRP A 381 17.78 -7.88 13.54
CA TRP A 381 18.12 -6.73 14.40
C TRP A 381 17.01 -6.33 15.39
N ILE A 382 15.81 -6.88 15.28
CA ILE A 382 14.67 -6.57 16.16
C ILE A 382 13.91 -7.83 16.59
N GLY A 383 13.67 -7.93 17.90
CA GLY A 383 12.86 -9.00 18.47
C GLY A 383 11.36 -8.77 18.32
N ALA A 384 10.57 -9.81 18.55
CA ALA A 384 9.13 -9.80 18.31
C ALA A 384 8.33 -8.74 19.10
N ILE A 385 8.72 -8.42 20.35
CA ILE A 385 8.10 -7.33 21.12
C ILE A 385 8.34 -5.98 20.43
N GLY A 386 9.53 -5.75 19.89
CA GLY A 386 9.85 -4.54 19.13
C GLY A 386 9.03 -4.45 17.84
N VAL A 387 8.89 -5.57 17.13
CA VAL A 387 8.03 -5.68 15.94
C VAL A 387 6.59 -5.29 16.29
N TRP A 388 6.02 -5.85 17.37
CA TRP A 388 4.66 -5.55 17.82
C TRP A 388 4.43 -4.05 18.05
N TYR A 389 5.30 -3.37 18.80
CA TYR A 389 5.14 -1.95 19.08
C TYR A 389 5.29 -1.07 17.83
N ILE A 390 6.19 -1.44 16.90
CA ILE A 390 6.31 -0.74 15.62
C ILE A 390 5.03 -0.92 14.79
N GLN A 391 4.52 -2.14 14.68
CA GLN A 391 3.28 -2.42 13.96
C GLN A 391 2.10 -1.63 14.58
N LEU A 392 1.95 -1.66 15.90
CA LEU A 392 0.92 -0.88 16.60
C LEU A 392 1.02 0.62 16.29
N GLY A 393 2.24 1.17 16.32
CA GLY A 393 2.49 2.58 16.00
C GLY A 393 2.10 2.92 14.55
N ILE A 394 2.47 2.07 13.59
CA ILE A 394 2.15 2.27 12.17
C ILE A 394 0.63 2.21 11.93
N ILE A 395 -0.07 1.23 12.52
CA ILE A 395 -1.54 1.15 12.44
C ILE A 395 -2.17 2.44 12.95
N ILE A 396 -1.78 2.90 14.14
CA ILE A 396 -2.36 4.11 14.74
C ILE A 396 -2.12 5.34 13.83
N VAL A 397 -0.88 5.53 13.35
CA VAL A 397 -0.54 6.67 12.48
C VAL A 397 -1.34 6.65 11.18
N GLY A 398 -1.49 5.48 10.55
CA GLY A 398 -2.27 5.33 9.32
C GLY A 398 -3.75 5.66 9.49
N HIS A 399 -4.36 5.20 10.59
CA HIS A 399 -5.78 5.44 10.85
C HIS A 399 -6.07 6.87 11.31
N VAL A 400 -5.15 7.49 12.06
CA VAL A 400 -5.23 8.94 12.36
C VAL A 400 -5.09 9.76 11.08
N ALA A 401 -4.16 9.40 10.19
CA ALA A 401 -4.03 10.04 8.87
C ALA A 401 -5.31 9.95 8.05
N ALA A 402 -5.96 8.78 8.05
CA ALA A 402 -7.26 8.59 7.42
C ALA A 402 -8.35 9.45 8.06
N ALA A 403 -8.41 9.55 9.40
CA ALA A 403 -9.37 10.42 10.09
C ALA A 403 -9.20 11.90 9.70
N VAL A 404 -7.96 12.38 9.56
CA VAL A 404 -7.67 13.75 9.06
C VAL A 404 -8.24 13.94 7.66
N LEU A 405 -8.03 12.97 6.76
CA LEU A 405 -8.53 13.03 5.39
C LEU A 405 -10.05 12.92 5.30
N VAL A 406 -10.70 12.08 6.12
CA VAL A 406 -12.17 12.03 6.25
C VAL A 406 -12.69 13.42 6.58
N HIS A 407 -12.09 14.05 7.59
CA HIS A 407 -12.53 15.33 8.10
C HIS A 407 -12.40 16.45 7.04
N ASP A 408 -11.22 16.59 6.42
CA ASP A 408 -11.00 17.60 5.38
C ASP A 408 -11.90 17.38 4.16
N ARG A 409 -12.08 16.13 3.72
CA ARG A 409 -12.96 15.81 2.59
C ARG A 409 -14.43 16.08 2.90
N ALA A 410 -14.89 15.72 4.09
CA ALA A 410 -16.27 15.94 4.49
C ALA A 410 -16.63 17.43 4.58
N LEU A 411 -15.71 18.27 5.03
CA LEU A 411 -15.89 19.73 5.00
C LEU A 411 -15.96 20.30 3.57
N ALA A 412 -15.35 19.61 2.59
CA ALA A 412 -15.38 20.01 1.19
C ALA A 412 -16.63 19.52 0.44
N VAL A 413 -17.18 18.36 0.81
CA VAL A 413 -18.27 17.69 0.08
C VAL A 413 -19.64 17.93 0.70
N PHE A 414 -19.74 17.94 2.04
CA PHE A 414 -21.02 18.03 2.72
C PHE A 414 -21.37 19.46 3.14
N PRO A 415 -22.67 19.82 3.18
CA PRO A 415 -23.12 21.10 3.75
C PRO A 415 -22.66 21.26 5.20
N LYS A 416 -22.29 22.48 5.60
CA LYS A 416 -21.71 22.78 6.93
C LYS A 416 -22.56 22.27 8.10
N GLU A 417 -23.89 22.30 7.96
CA GLU A 417 -24.85 21.86 8.98
C GLU A 417 -24.80 20.35 9.26
N HIS A 418 -24.44 19.55 8.25
CA HIS A 418 -24.39 18.10 8.34
C HIS A 418 -22.96 17.54 8.35
N ALA A 419 -21.96 18.36 8.02
CA ALA A 419 -20.58 17.94 7.80
C ALA A 419 -20.01 17.09 8.94
N VAL A 420 -20.27 17.44 10.21
CA VAL A 420 -19.76 16.68 11.36
C VAL A 420 -20.49 15.35 11.54
N ARG A 421 -21.83 15.33 11.42
CA ARG A 421 -22.63 14.11 11.64
C ARG A 421 -22.44 13.09 10.51
N SER A 422 -22.31 13.55 9.27
CA SER A 422 -22.10 12.70 8.10
C SER A 422 -20.74 11.99 8.08
N GLN A 423 -19.82 12.33 9.00
CA GLN A 423 -18.52 11.67 9.13
C GLN A 423 -18.57 10.41 10.03
N TYR A 424 -19.58 10.25 10.88
CA TYR A 424 -19.66 9.12 11.83
C TYR A 424 -19.61 7.74 11.16
N PRO A 425 -20.30 7.48 10.03
CA PRO A 425 -20.20 6.18 9.36
C PRO A 425 -18.77 5.84 8.93
N MET A 426 -18.03 6.83 8.43
CA MET A 426 -16.63 6.67 8.04
C MET A 426 -15.71 6.47 9.23
N LEU A 427 -15.96 7.18 10.34
CA LEU A 427 -15.23 6.98 11.59
C LEU A 427 -15.41 5.56 12.13
N VAL A 428 -16.65 5.06 12.15
CA VAL A 428 -16.96 3.68 12.56
C VAL A 428 -16.24 2.67 11.66
N LEU A 429 -16.23 2.90 10.34
CA LEU A 429 -15.50 2.05 9.41
C LEU A 429 -13.99 2.02 9.72
N ILE A 430 -13.35 3.17 9.92
CA ILE A 430 -11.92 3.26 10.23
C ILE A 430 -11.59 2.56 11.54
N VAL A 431 -12.42 2.73 12.58
CA VAL A 431 -12.24 2.03 13.86
C VAL A 431 -12.42 0.54 13.70
N ALA A 432 -13.42 0.08 12.94
CA ALA A 432 -13.63 -1.34 12.67
C ALA A 432 -12.44 -1.95 11.92
N LEU A 433 -11.91 -1.27 10.89
CA LEU A 433 -10.71 -1.72 10.16
C LEU A 433 -9.46 -1.74 11.07
N SER A 434 -9.32 -0.78 11.98
CA SER A 434 -8.24 -0.77 12.99
C SER A 434 -8.32 -2.01 13.88
N SER A 435 -9.52 -2.31 14.39
CA SER A 435 -9.77 -3.45 15.26
C SER A 435 -9.50 -4.77 14.55
N VAL A 436 -9.93 -4.91 13.29
CA VAL A 436 -9.64 -6.09 12.47
C VAL A 436 -8.14 -6.22 12.22
N GLY A 437 -7.45 -5.13 11.88
CA GLY A 437 -5.99 -5.15 11.68
C GLY A 437 -5.23 -5.61 12.93
N LEU A 438 -5.57 -5.06 14.10
CA LEU A 438 -4.96 -5.45 15.38
C LEU A 438 -5.29 -6.89 15.78
N PHE A 439 -6.53 -7.31 15.54
CA PHE A 439 -6.93 -8.70 15.76
C PHE A 439 -6.09 -9.65 14.90
N LEU A 440 -5.97 -9.38 13.60
CA LEU A 440 -5.19 -10.22 12.70
C LEU A 440 -3.71 -10.28 13.08
N LEU A 441 -3.11 -9.16 13.49
CA LEU A 441 -1.73 -9.17 13.99
C LEU A 441 -1.54 -10.00 15.27
N SER A 442 -2.59 -10.18 16.08
CA SER A 442 -2.51 -10.95 17.32
C SER A 442 -2.69 -12.45 17.15
N VAL A 443 -3.23 -12.88 16.00
CA VAL A 443 -3.52 -14.28 15.68
C VAL A 443 -2.70 -14.80 14.50
N ALA A 444 -1.76 -13.98 14.01
CA ALA A 444 -0.89 -14.23 12.86
C ALA A 444 0.48 -14.79 13.27
#